data_AF-A0A359AT66-F1
#
_entry.id   AF-A0A359AT66-F1
#
_cell.length_a   1.000
_cell.length_b   1.000
_cell.length_c   1.000
_cell.angle_alpha   90.00
_cell.angle_beta   90.00
_cell.angle_gamma   90.00
#
_symmetry.space_group_name_H-M   'P 1'
#
loop_
_entity.id
_entity.type
_entity.pdbx_description
1 polymer ?
#
loop_
_entity_poly.entity_id
_entity_poly.type
_entity_poly.pdbx_seq_one_letter_code
_entity_poly.pdbx_strand_id
1 'polypeptide(L)' 'WYMVYHRRPLSEKDGNARMTCIDKMVFDDDGKILPVVMTNEGVDARPLMKTK' A
#
# COMPACT_ATOMS: atom_id res chain seq x y z
N TRP A 1 0.60 9.00 -3.63
CA TRP A 1 -0.72 8.37 -3.51
C TRP A 1 -0.58 7.06 -2.75
N TYR A 2 -1.68 6.38 -2.41
CA TYR A 2 -1.64 5.12 -1.67
C TYR A 2 -2.23 3.99 -2.53
N MET A 3 -1.54 2.86 -2.60
CA MET A 3 -2.11 1.60 -3.07
C MET A 3 -2.60 0.83 -1.85
N VAL A 4 -3.90 0.60 -1.77
CA VAL A 4 -4.52 -0.22 -0.70
C VAL A 4 -4.94 -1.54 -1.33
N TYR A 5 -4.44 -2.64 -0.80
CA TYR A 5 -4.63 -3.97 -1.39
C TYR A 5 -4.65 -5.05 -0.31
N HIS A 6 -4.87 -6.30 -0.71
CA HIS A 6 -4.70 -7.45 0.18
C HIS A 6 -3.65 -8.41 -0.37
N ARG A 7 -2.95 -9.11 0.54
CA ARG A 7 -2.06 -10.23 0.20
C ARG A 7 -2.33 -11.43 1.09
N ARG A 8 -1.88 -12.61 0.67
CA ARG A 8 -1.84 -13.80 1.53
C ARG A 8 -0.47 -13.90 2.21
N PRO A 9 -0.41 -14.06 3.54
CA PRO A 9 0.86 -14.32 4.23
C PRO A 9 1.55 -15.59 3.69
N LEU A 10 2.88 -15.60 3.65
CA LEU A 10 3.64 -16.73 3.10
C LEU A 10 3.51 -18.01 3.93
N SER A 11 3.19 -17.90 5.22
CA SER A 11 2.94 -19.03 6.11
C SER A 11 1.58 -19.70 5.88
N GLU A 12 0.66 -19.04 5.16
CA GLU A 12 -0.73 -19.45 5.03
C GLU A 12 -1.04 -20.10 3.68
N LYS A 13 -1.90 -21.12 3.70
CA LYS A 13 -2.35 -21.83 2.50
C LYS A 13 -3.83 -21.64 2.18
N ASP A 14 -4.64 -21.20 3.14
CA ASP A 14 -6.06 -20.90 2.92
C ASP A 14 -6.22 -19.68 2.00
N GLY A 15 -7.12 -19.74 1.03
CA GLY A 15 -7.43 -18.62 0.14
C GLY A 15 -8.12 -17.45 0.83
N ASN A 16 -8.71 -17.69 2.01
CA ASN A 16 -9.36 -16.67 2.82
C ASN A 16 -8.38 -15.92 3.74
N ALA A 17 -7.16 -16.43 3.92
CA ALA A 17 -6.12 -15.79 4.73
C ALA A 17 -5.60 -14.53 4.05
N ARG A 18 -6.32 -13.42 4.24
CA ARG A 18 -6.02 -12.12 3.63
C ARG A 18 -5.51 -11.15 4.68
N MET A 19 -4.50 -10.37 4.32
CA MET A 19 -3.94 -9.27 5.09
C MET A 19 -4.09 -7.97 4.31
N THR A 20 -4.70 -6.96 4.91
CA THR A 20 -4.76 -5.61 4.33
C THR A 20 -3.38 -4.96 4.38
N CYS A 21 -2.99 -4.34 3.27
CA CYS A 21 -1.69 -3.70 3.09
C CYS A 21 -1.86 -2.32 2.46
N ILE A 22 -0.92 -1.42 2.76
CA ILE A 22 -0.89 -0.05 2.22
C ILE A 22 0.55 0.30 1.87
N ASP A 23 0.80 0.61 0.61
CA ASP A 23 2.12 1.03 0.11
C ASP A 23 2.03 2.31 -0.73
N LYS A 24 3.19 2.96 -0.97
CA LYS A 24 3.25 4.17 -1.79
C LYS A 24 2.94 3.85 -3.26
N MET A 25 2.05 4.65 -3.84
CA MET A 25 1.81 4.69 -5.28
C MET A 25 2.32 6.03 -5.82
N VAL A 26 3.17 5.95 -6.83
CA VAL A 26 3.83 7.11 -7.46
C VAL A 26 3.53 7.11 -8.95
N PHE A 27 3.47 8.32 -9.52
CA PHE A 27 3.28 8.54 -10.94
C PHE A 27 4.62 8.89 -11.57
N ASP A 28 4.83 8.47 -12.82
CA ASP A 28 5.92 8.97 -13.66
C ASP A 28 5.58 10.35 -14.25
N ASP A 29 6.54 10.92 -14.98
CA ASP A 29 6.41 12.25 -15.59
C ASP A 29 5.31 12.32 -16.67
N ASP A 30 4.94 11.18 -17.25
CA ASP A 30 3.83 11.04 -18.21
C ASP A 30 2.47 10.83 -17.52
N GLY A 31 2.45 10.78 -16.19
CA GLY A 31 1.24 10.57 -15.39
C GLY A 31 0.77 9.12 -15.34
N LYS A 32 1.62 8.14 -15.68
CA LYS A 32 1.32 6.70 -15.49
C LYS A 32 1.74 6.25 -14.10
N ILE A 33 1.06 5.25 -13.56
CA ILE A 33 1.41 4.65 -12.27
C ILE A 33 2.62 3.73 -12.47
N LEU A 34 3.67 3.95 -11.69
CA LEU A 34 4.81 3.03 -11.64
C LEU A 34 4.43 1.74 -10.89
N PRO A 35 5.07 0.59 -11.18
CA PRO A 35 4.85 -0.65 -10.44
C PRO A 35 4.98 -0.44 -8.93
N VAL A 36 3.98 -0.90 -8.19
CA VAL A 36 3.97 -0.78 -6.73
C VAL A 36 4.97 -1.76 -6.14
N VAL A 37 5.84 -1.27 -5.26
CA VAL A 37 6.77 -2.09 -4.47
C VAL A 37 6.06 -2.49 -3.19
N MET A 38 5.89 -3.80 -2.98
CA MET A 38 5.31 -4.33 -1.74
C MET A 38 6.36 -4.30 -0.62
N THR A 39 6.01 -3.72 0.53
CA THR A 39 6.89 -3.67 1.70
C THR A 39 6.31 -4.46 2.87
N ASN A 40 7.12 -4.68 3.91
CA ASN A 40 6.62 -5.24 5.17
C ASN A 40 6.19 -4.14 6.15
N GLU A 41 6.76 -2.95 6.00
CA GLU A 41 6.62 -1.80 6.89
C GLU A 41 5.40 -0.93 6.55
N GLY A 42 4.99 -0.91 5.28
CA GLY A 42 3.90 -0.08 4.78
C GLY A 42 4.29 1.40 4.66
N VAL A 43 3.34 2.28 4.96
CA VAL A 43 3.51 3.74 4.84
C VAL A 43 3.57 4.45 6.19
N ASP A 44 4.35 5.53 6.26
CA ASP A 44 4.37 6.42 7.42
C ASP A 44 3.01 7.12 7.60
N ALA A 45 2.70 7.47 8.85
CA ALA A 45 1.53 8.26 9.19
C ALA A 45 1.58 9.64 8.49
N ARG A 46 0.48 10.02 7.83
CA ARG A 46 0.32 11.33 7.19
C ARG A 46 -0.85 12.09 7.83
N PRO A 47 -0.66 12.71 9.00
CA PRO A 47 -1.71 13.48 9.65
C PRO A 47 -2.09 14.69 8.81
N LEU A 48 -3.38 15.01 8.78
CA LEU A 48 -3.85 16.26 8.20
C LEU A 48 -3.57 17.39 9.19
N MET A 49 -3.12 18.55 8.69
CA MET A 49 -3.04 19.74 9.52
C MET A 49 -4.44 20.08 10.02
N LYS A 50 -4.57 20.33 11.32
CA LYS A 50 -5.81 20.90 11.85
C LYS A 50 -5.90 22.33 11.34
N THR A 51 -6.82 22.60 10.43
CA THR A 51 -7.27 23.96 10.16
C THR A 51 -7.88 24.51 11.45
N LYS A 52 -7.44 25.72 11.84
CA LYS A 52 -8.05 26.48 12.94
C LYS A 52 -9.46 26.93 12.57
#